data_AF-A0A4U7EW98-F1
#
_entry.id   AF-A0A4U7EW98-F1
#
_cell.length_a   1.000
_cell.length_b   1.000
_cell.length_c   1.000
_cell.angle_alpha   90.00
_cell.angle_beta   90.00
_cell.angle_gamma   90.00
#
_symmetry.space_group_name_H-M   'P 1'
#
loop_
_entity.id
_entity.type
_entity.pdbx_description
1 polymer ?
#
loop_
_entity_poly.entity_id
_entity_poly.type
_entity_poly.pdbx_seq_one_letter_code
_entity_poly.pdbx_strand_id
1 'polypeptide(L)'
;MGNICYVNYGAQISSKEKGGFGKSHFLSEEYKEGYKKFFEGKNISRYHIEWPEIYLDYQPSEIYGPRHSKLFESEKIAVRYVSADDDSILAAFDDRGMYTDHLTVLCTMYDNVEGTDLRTDFEGFDKLETNYSLKAILAIVNSSVDNFYYANRFATGSLQGDYSHVYPQSVRKFPLPNVDLEGKHSDLDNGQLRKKLSGRSSNQELISSYLMEGGAIQASAAHRCLETACDYLIDKNNELVELNLNLRDHLGNYDAEQGLTNIGFVQPPKNADESMLEQTNEHRSNLRVGDVSLDRESPNTVLVEATARYKPDDEDAHETDQWGYTETEADLIEHFVPVAVDEAGGFANFRETATKTNSLIDRLKAIEVPDVDDVADDLENYLETKERAEELDAKIAKTDDLIDEIVYELYGLIDEEIEVVEEAVGK
;
A
#
# COMPACT_ATOMS: atom_id res chain seq x y z
N MET A 1 3.90 -22.14 -8.34
CA MET A 1 5.15 -21.40 -8.05
C MET A 1 6.34 -22.30 -7.70
N GLY A 2 6.24 -23.25 -6.76
CA GLY A 2 7.39 -24.03 -6.25
C GLY A 2 8.06 -24.99 -7.25
N ASN A 3 7.37 -25.34 -8.34
CA ASN A 3 7.95 -26.09 -9.46
C ASN A 3 8.91 -25.23 -10.31
N ILE A 4 8.79 -23.90 -10.25
CA ILE A 4 9.52 -22.96 -11.12
C ILE A 4 10.54 -22.16 -10.32
N CYS A 5 10.16 -21.70 -9.12
CA CYS A 5 11.01 -20.90 -8.25
C CYS A 5 11.54 -21.72 -7.07
N TYR A 6 12.80 -21.48 -6.71
CA TYR A 6 13.33 -21.79 -5.39
C TYR A 6 12.72 -20.83 -4.37
N VAL A 7 11.98 -21.37 -3.40
CA VAL A 7 11.29 -20.59 -2.35
C VAL A 7 11.91 -20.88 -0.99
N ASN A 8 12.27 -19.86 -0.22
CA ASN A 8 12.76 -20.02 1.16
C ASN A 8 12.60 -18.73 1.99
N TYR A 9 12.71 -18.81 3.31
CA TYR A 9 12.78 -17.62 4.16
C TYR A 9 14.06 -16.82 3.93
N GLY A 10 14.01 -15.52 4.23
CA GLY A 10 15.20 -14.72 4.52
C GLY A 10 15.97 -15.20 5.76
N ALA A 11 16.98 -14.43 6.17
CA ALA A 11 17.89 -14.85 7.23
C ALA A 11 17.26 -14.72 8.63
N GLN A 12 17.46 -15.70 9.50
CA GLN A 12 17.12 -15.53 10.91
C GLN A 12 18.25 -14.79 11.61
N ILE A 13 18.14 -13.45 11.61
CA ILE A 13 19.17 -12.52 12.10
C ILE A 13 19.06 -12.39 13.62
N SER A 14 19.82 -13.25 14.30
CA SER A 14 20.07 -13.23 15.73
C SER A 14 21.36 -13.99 16.01
N SER A 15 21.93 -13.85 17.20
CA SER A 15 23.08 -14.65 17.62
C SER A 15 22.81 -16.15 17.52
N LYS A 16 23.77 -16.88 16.94
CA LYS A 16 23.79 -18.34 16.91
C LYS A 16 23.96 -18.94 18.30
N GLU A 17 24.63 -18.24 19.20
CA GLU A 17 24.73 -18.60 20.60
C GLU A 17 23.47 -18.17 21.35
N LYS A 18 22.86 -19.13 22.06
CA LYS A 18 21.63 -18.90 22.84
C LYS A 18 21.88 -17.85 23.92
N GLY A 19 21.10 -16.77 23.91
CA GLY A 19 21.22 -15.67 24.86
C GLY A 19 22.30 -14.64 24.52
N GLY A 20 22.89 -14.71 23.32
CA GLY A 20 23.77 -13.68 22.79
C GLY A 20 22.99 -12.46 22.28
N PHE A 21 23.46 -11.87 21.18
CA PHE A 21 22.91 -10.64 20.63
C PHE A 21 21.60 -10.83 19.84
N GLY A 22 20.76 -9.81 19.86
CA GLY A 22 19.57 -9.71 18.99
C GLY A 22 19.91 -9.14 17.60
N LYS A 23 18.88 -8.96 16.77
CA LYS A 23 19.00 -8.44 15.40
C LYS A 23 19.76 -7.10 15.32
N SER A 24 19.48 -6.18 16.23
CA SER A 24 20.05 -4.82 16.24
C SER A 24 21.58 -4.77 16.31
N HIS A 25 22.24 -5.84 16.79
CA HIS A 25 23.69 -5.92 16.81
C HIS A 25 24.30 -5.95 15.41
N PHE A 26 23.57 -6.50 14.42
CA PHE A 26 24.03 -6.63 13.04
C PHE A 26 23.55 -5.46 12.15
N LEU A 27 22.75 -4.53 12.67
CA LEU A 27 22.15 -3.45 11.87
C LEU A 27 22.85 -2.11 12.14
N SER A 28 22.95 -1.28 11.10
CA SER A 28 23.51 0.07 11.18
C SER A 28 22.86 1.00 10.18
N GLU A 29 22.67 2.26 10.56
CA GLU A 29 22.27 3.35 9.66
C GLU A 29 23.47 3.91 8.86
N GLU A 30 24.70 3.63 9.32
CA GLU A 30 25.93 4.04 8.62
C GLU A 30 26.47 2.90 7.76
N TYR A 31 26.76 3.20 6.49
CA TYR A 31 27.44 2.25 5.62
C TYR A 31 28.89 2.02 6.07
N LYS A 32 29.29 0.74 6.12
CA LYS A 32 30.68 0.30 6.24
C LYS A 32 31.01 -0.69 5.12
N GLU A 33 32.29 -0.78 4.77
CA GLU A 33 32.74 -1.69 3.73
C GLU A 33 32.26 -3.14 4.01
N GLY A 34 31.61 -3.75 3.01
CA GLY A 34 31.05 -5.09 3.10
C GLY A 34 29.62 -5.19 3.61
N TYR A 35 29.08 -4.12 4.21
CA TYR A 35 27.70 -4.12 4.69
C TYR A 35 26.71 -4.17 3.51
N LYS A 36 25.54 -4.78 3.74
CA LYS A 36 24.52 -5.02 2.71
C LYS A 36 23.27 -4.20 2.99
N LYS A 37 22.62 -3.65 1.96
CA LYS A 37 21.31 -3.00 2.12
C LYS A 37 20.32 -3.98 2.72
N PHE A 38 19.52 -3.53 3.68
CA PHE A 38 18.62 -4.38 4.46
C PHE A 38 17.21 -3.80 4.53
N PHE A 39 16.20 -4.67 4.39
CA PHE A 39 14.80 -4.34 4.59
C PHE A 39 14.08 -5.46 5.38
N GLU A 40 12.98 -5.10 6.02
CA GLU A 40 12.12 -6.03 6.76
C GLU A 40 10.76 -6.19 6.07
N GLY A 41 9.96 -7.17 6.48
CA GLY A 41 8.64 -7.41 5.90
C GLY A 41 7.73 -6.17 5.91
N LYS A 42 7.84 -5.29 6.90
CA LYS A 42 7.07 -4.03 6.99
C LYS A 42 7.35 -3.05 5.84
N ASN A 43 8.50 -3.19 5.18
CA ASN A 43 8.91 -2.34 4.06
C ASN A 43 8.44 -2.89 2.70
N ILE A 44 7.64 -3.96 2.69
CA ILE A 44 7.10 -4.58 1.48
C ILE A 44 5.63 -4.17 1.35
N SER A 45 5.31 -3.54 0.24
CA SER A 45 3.95 -3.36 -0.28
C SER A 45 3.81 -4.05 -1.64
N ARG A 46 2.62 -4.04 -2.25
CA ARG A 46 2.45 -4.62 -3.60
C ARG A 46 3.36 -3.88 -4.58
N TYR A 47 4.22 -4.63 -5.27
CA TYR A 47 5.16 -4.13 -6.28
C TYR A 47 6.24 -3.14 -5.80
N HIS A 48 6.35 -2.82 -4.51
CA HIS A 48 7.36 -1.91 -4.00
C HIS A 48 8.07 -2.44 -2.74
N ILE A 49 9.38 -2.18 -2.68
CA ILE A 49 10.20 -2.44 -1.49
C ILE A 49 10.89 -1.13 -1.12
N GLU A 50 10.44 -0.57 -0.02
CA GLU A 50 11.07 0.60 0.58
C GLU A 50 12.39 0.17 1.21
N TRP A 51 13.47 0.93 0.94
CA TRP A 51 14.73 0.70 1.65
C TRP A 51 14.86 1.73 2.76
N PRO A 52 14.78 1.33 4.05
CA PRO A 52 14.74 2.27 5.18
C PRO A 52 16.14 2.83 5.53
N GLU A 53 17.06 2.87 4.58
CA GLU A 53 18.47 3.28 4.76
C GLU A 53 19.25 2.46 5.81
N ILE A 54 18.78 1.25 6.12
CA ILE A 54 19.44 0.33 7.05
C ILE A 54 20.39 -0.59 6.28
N TYR A 55 21.54 -0.85 6.90
CA TYR A 55 22.56 -1.78 6.45
C TYR A 55 22.74 -2.95 7.43
N LEU A 56 23.04 -4.13 6.88
CA LEU A 56 23.31 -5.37 7.59
C LEU A 56 24.80 -5.73 7.49
N ASP A 57 25.44 -5.89 8.64
CA ASP A 57 26.72 -6.59 8.78
C ASP A 57 26.48 -8.10 8.68
N TYR A 58 26.50 -8.61 7.45
CA TYR A 58 26.13 -10.01 7.20
C TYR A 58 27.27 -10.96 7.57
N GLN A 59 27.18 -11.56 8.75
CA GLN A 59 28.16 -12.51 9.28
C GLN A 59 27.58 -13.93 9.42
N PRO A 60 27.65 -14.79 8.37
CA PRO A 60 27.07 -16.14 8.40
C PRO A 60 27.58 -17.05 9.52
N SER A 61 28.80 -16.81 10.03
CA SER A 61 29.37 -17.57 11.14
C SER A 61 28.68 -17.28 12.48
N GLU A 62 28.19 -16.06 12.67
CA GLU A 62 27.62 -15.58 13.93
C GLU A 62 26.09 -15.55 13.92
N ILE A 63 25.48 -15.41 12.74
CA ILE A 63 24.03 -15.42 12.57
C ILE A 63 23.49 -16.84 12.80
N TYR A 64 22.35 -16.94 13.49
CA TYR A 64 21.71 -18.20 13.85
C TYR A 64 21.23 -18.99 12.63
N GLY A 65 20.50 -18.33 11.73
CA GLY A 65 19.96 -18.94 10.52
C GLY A 65 20.33 -18.14 9.27
N PRO A 66 21.61 -18.09 8.89
CA PRO A 66 22.02 -17.44 7.66
C PRO A 66 21.36 -18.15 6.46
N ARG A 67 21.32 -17.45 5.33
CA ARG A 67 20.96 -18.03 4.03
C ARG A 67 22.13 -17.87 3.07
N HIS A 68 22.14 -18.69 2.03
CA HIS A 68 23.13 -18.55 0.98
C HIS A 68 22.97 -17.19 0.29
N SER A 69 24.08 -16.50 -0.01
CA SER A 69 24.03 -15.12 -0.54
C SER A 69 23.24 -15.02 -1.85
N LYS A 70 23.29 -16.07 -2.68
CA LYS A 70 22.49 -16.19 -3.93
C LYS A 70 20.99 -16.00 -3.74
N LEU A 71 20.44 -16.29 -2.56
CA LEU A 71 19.02 -16.03 -2.30
C LEU A 71 18.72 -14.53 -2.19
N PHE A 72 19.71 -13.72 -1.83
CA PHE A 72 19.59 -12.27 -1.70
C PHE A 72 20.13 -11.55 -2.94
N GLU A 73 21.29 -11.95 -3.44
CA GLU A 73 22.03 -11.22 -4.48
C GLU A 73 21.52 -11.48 -5.89
N SER A 74 20.64 -12.46 -6.06
CA SER A 74 19.92 -12.69 -7.33
C SER A 74 18.61 -11.92 -7.34
N GLU A 75 18.11 -11.62 -8.54
CA GLU A 75 16.74 -11.15 -8.71
C GLU A 75 15.76 -12.09 -8.03
N LYS A 76 14.80 -11.51 -7.31
CA LYS A 76 13.87 -12.28 -6.50
C LYS A 76 12.55 -11.56 -6.29
N ILE A 77 11.51 -12.35 -6.04
CA ILE A 77 10.27 -11.87 -5.44
C ILE A 77 10.43 -11.97 -3.93
N ALA A 78 10.11 -10.90 -3.22
CA ALA A 78 9.98 -10.86 -1.77
C ALA A 78 8.50 -10.82 -1.40
N VAL A 79 8.02 -11.86 -0.72
CA VAL A 79 6.65 -11.97 -0.20
C VAL A 79 6.69 -11.71 1.30
N ARG A 80 5.86 -10.79 1.80
CA ARG A 80 5.74 -10.49 3.23
C ARG A 80 5.26 -11.74 3.97
N TYR A 81 5.88 -12.07 5.09
CA TYR A 81 5.51 -13.25 5.88
C TYR A 81 4.15 -13.12 6.59
N VAL A 82 3.64 -11.90 6.73
CA VAL A 82 2.32 -11.61 7.29
C VAL A 82 1.49 -10.99 6.17
N SER A 83 0.25 -11.45 5.96
CA SER A 83 -0.70 -10.86 5.02
C SER A 83 -1.04 -9.42 5.41
N ALA A 84 -1.71 -8.68 4.53
CA ALA A 84 -2.41 -7.46 4.92
C ALA A 84 -3.61 -7.77 5.84
N ASP A 85 -4.26 -6.71 6.31
CA ASP A 85 -5.38 -6.78 7.27
C ASP A 85 -6.66 -7.37 6.63
N ASP A 86 -6.72 -7.42 5.30
CA ASP A 86 -7.74 -8.09 4.49
C ASP A 86 -7.30 -9.51 4.02
N ASP A 87 -6.28 -10.08 4.67
CA ASP A 87 -5.63 -11.34 4.30
C ASP A 87 -4.98 -11.36 2.89
N SER A 88 -4.85 -10.22 2.20
CA SER A 88 -4.19 -10.16 0.89
C SER A 88 -2.67 -10.38 0.96
N ILE A 89 -2.11 -10.89 -0.14
CA ILE A 89 -0.67 -11.11 -0.31
C ILE A 89 0.00 -9.78 -0.64
N LEU A 90 1.13 -9.52 0.03
CA LEU A 90 2.00 -8.39 -0.28
C LEU A 90 3.33 -8.92 -0.80
N ALA A 91 3.54 -8.80 -2.11
CA ALA A 91 4.77 -9.21 -2.76
C ALA A 91 5.33 -8.12 -3.67
N ALA A 92 6.66 -8.07 -3.77
CA ALA A 92 7.38 -7.12 -4.61
C ALA A 92 8.65 -7.74 -5.22
N PHE A 93 9.17 -7.10 -6.27
CA PHE A 93 10.37 -7.52 -6.97
C PHE A 93 11.61 -6.82 -6.39
N ASP A 94 12.70 -7.55 -6.21
CA ASP A 94 14.01 -6.99 -5.86
C ASP A 94 15.06 -7.43 -6.88
N ASP A 95 15.59 -6.46 -7.62
CA ASP A 95 16.74 -6.56 -8.51
C ASP A 95 18.00 -5.87 -7.94
N ARG A 96 17.90 -5.26 -6.75
CA ARG A 96 18.99 -4.51 -6.10
C ARG A 96 19.86 -5.39 -5.18
N GLY A 97 19.51 -6.66 -5.03
CA GLY A 97 20.28 -7.62 -4.25
C GLY A 97 20.21 -7.39 -2.73
N MET A 98 19.12 -6.82 -2.22
CA MET A 98 18.98 -6.45 -0.81
C MET A 98 18.78 -7.69 0.07
N TYR A 99 19.27 -7.61 1.30
CA TYR A 99 19.16 -8.65 2.31
C TYR A 99 17.92 -8.41 3.17
N THR A 100 17.34 -9.48 3.70
CA THR A 100 16.15 -9.41 4.54
C THR A 100 16.13 -10.53 5.55
N ASP A 101 15.30 -10.38 6.58
CA ASP A 101 15.18 -11.36 7.63
C ASP A 101 14.13 -12.44 7.32
N HIS A 102 13.96 -13.36 8.28
CA HIS A 102 13.02 -14.47 8.19
C HIS A 102 11.53 -14.07 8.14
N LEU A 103 11.18 -12.79 8.30
CA LEU A 103 9.81 -12.29 8.12
C LEU A 103 9.50 -11.94 6.65
N THR A 104 10.34 -12.44 5.74
CA THR A 104 10.15 -12.37 4.30
C THR A 104 10.37 -13.75 3.69
N VAL A 105 9.51 -14.15 2.76
CA VAL A 105 9.67 -15.34 1.92
C VAL A 105 10.21 -14.90 0.56
N LEU A 106 11.35 -15.45 0.18
CA LEU A 106 12.07 -15.12 -1.03
C LEU A 106 11.86 -16.20 -2.10
N CYS A 107 11.60 -15.77 -3.33
CA CYS A 107 11.45 -16.63 -4.48
C CYS A 107 12.39 -16.18 -5.60
N THR A 108 13.27 -17.07 -6.05
CA THR A 108 14.19 -16.82 -7.17
C THR A 108 14.19 -18.03 -8.11
N MET A 109 14.60 -17.86 -9.36
CA MET A 109 14.69 -18.99 -10.31
C MET A 109 15.67 -20.05 -9.81
N TYR A 110 15.39 -21.33 -10.10
CA TYR A 110 16.29 -22.42 -9.67
C TYR A 110 17.70 -22.28 -10.24
N ASP A 111 17.86 -21.72 -11.45
CA ASP A 111 19.15 -21.46 -12.10
C ASP A 111 20.08 -20.58 -11.23
N ASN A 112 19.52 -19.65 -10.46
CA ASN A 112 20.28 -18.75 -9.59
C ASN A 112 20.92 -19.47 -8.39
N VAL A 113 20.38 -20.63 -8.02
CA VAL A 113 20.86 -21.46 -6.90
C VAL A 113 21.47 -22.77 -7.36
N GLU A 114 21.60 -22.98 -8.67
CA GLU A 114 22.25 -24.16 -9.24
C GLU A 114 23.73 -24.21 -8.82
N GLY A 115 24.23 -25.41 -8.51
CA GLY A 115 25.61 -25.63 -8.07
C GLY A 115 25.91 -25.17 -6.64
N THR A 116 24.92 -24.67 -5.89
CA THR A 116 25.05 -24.41 -4.45
C THR A 116 24.80 -25.67 -3.62
N ASP A 117 25.05 -25.58 -2.31
CA ASP A 117 24.75 -26.64 -1.34
C ASP A 117 23.29 -26.58 -0.83
N LEU A 118 22.45 -25.72 -1.41
CA LEU A 118 21.05 -25.58 -1.03
C LEU A 118 20.24 -26.83 -1.41
N ARG A 119 19.39 -27.27 -0.49
CA ARG A 119 18.38 -28.29 -0.80
C ARG A 119 17.39 -27.75 -1.82
N THR A 120 17.37 -28.31 -3.02
CA THR A 120 16.41 -27.94 -4.08
C THR A 120 15.27 -28.93 -4.26
N ASP A 121 15.31 -30.09 -3.60
CA ASP A 121 14.29 -31.13 -3.75
C ASP A 121 13.22 -30.99 -2.66
N PHE A 122 12.07 -30.48 -3.08
CA PHE A 122 10.90 -30.27 -2.23
C PHE A 122 9.77 -31.24 -2.65
N GLU A 123 9.25 -31.99 -1.69
CA GLU A 123 8.19 -32.97 -1.94
C GLU A 123 6.96 -32.32 -2.56
N GLY A 124 6.48 -32.87 -3.68
CA GLY A 124 5.33 -32.34 -4.43
C GLY A 124 5.66 -31.21 -5.40
N PHE A 125 6.92 -30.82 -5.55
CA PHE A 125 7.36 -29.73 -6.44
C PHE A 125 8.52 -30.16 -7.34
N ASP A 126 8.22 -31.03 -8.31
CA ASP A 126 9.19 -31.38 -9.35
C ASP A 126 9.52 -30.14 -10.19
N LYS A 127 10.81 -29.92 -10.46
CA LYS A 127 11.24 -28.75 -11.24
C LYS A 127 10.68 -28.81 -12.65
N LEU A 128 10.08 -27.71 -13.11
CA LEU A 128 9.56 -27.56 -14.45
C LEU A 128 10.40 -26.54 -15.21
N GLU A 129 10.87 -26.92 -16.40
CA GLU A 129 11.45 -25.99 -17.35
C GLU A 129 10.32 -25.17 -17.98
N THR A 130 10.42 -23.85 -17.90
CA THR A 130 9.43 -22.92 -18.43
C THR A 130 10.08 -21.56 -18.68
N ASN A 131 9.45 -20.75 -19.53
CA ASN A 131 9.89 -19.40 -19.86
C ASN A 131 9.19 -18.31 -19.02
N TYR A 132 8.56 -18.67 -17.91
CA TYR A 132 8.02 -17.67 -16.99
C TYR A 132 9.12 -16.74 -16.49
N SER A 133 8.84 -15.44 -16.44
CA SER A 133 9.73 -14.43 -15.87
C SER A 133 9.29 -14.15 -14.44
N LEU A 134 10.22 -13.75 -13.56
CA LEU A 134 9.86 -13.42 -12.17
C LEU A 134 8.81 -12.30 -12.09
N LYS A 135 8.83 -11.35 -13.03
CA LYS A 135 7.87 -10.25 -13.10
C LYS A 135 6.47 -10.72 -13.51
N ALA A 136 6.35 -11.60 -14.51
CA ALA A 136 5.06 -12.21 -14.84
C ALA A 136 4.52 -13.07 -13.68
N ILE A 137 5.40 -13.80 -12.97
CA ILE A 137 5.02 -14.54 -11.76
C ILE A 137 4.55 -13.57 -10.67
N LEU A 138 5.24 -12.46 -10.45
CA LEU A 138 4.83 -11.45 -9.46
C LEU A 138 3.45 -10.86 -9.76
N ALA A 139 3.18 -10.52 -11.02
CA ALA A 139 1.87 -10.04 -11.46
C ALA A 139 0.76 -11.05 -11.11
N ILE A 140 0.99 -12.34 -11.37
CA ILE A 140 0.02 -13.40 -11.04
C ILE A 140 -0.14 -13.53 -9.52
N VAL A 141 0.96 -13.56 -8.76
CA VAL A 141 0.92 -13.71 -7.29
C VAL A 141 0.19 -12.55 -6.61
N ASN A 142 0.29 -11.34 -7.14
CA ASN A 142 -0.41 -10.16 -6.64
C ASN A 142 -1.85 -10.02 -7.19
N SER A 143 -2.33 -10.94 -8.04
CA SER A 143 -3.67 -10.87 -8.63
C SER A 143 -4.78 -11.25 -7.64
N SER A 144 -6.01 -10.85 -7.95
CA SER A 144 -7.21 -11.21 -7.20
C SER A 144 -7.40 -12.73 -7.08
N VAL A 145 -7.02 -13.51 -8.11
CA VAL A 145 -7.11 -14.98 -8.09
C VAL A 145 -6.17 -15.61 -7.05
N ASP A 146 -4.91 -15.17 -7.00
CA ASP A 146 -3.94 -15.73 -6.03
C ASP A 146 -4.25 -15.28 -4.61
N ASN A 147 -4.73 -14.05 -4.43
CA ASN A 147 -5.25 -13.55 -3.16
C ASN A 147 -6.45 -14.40 -2.69
N PHE A 148 -7.45 -14.60 -3.56
CA PHE A 148 -8.59 -15.47 -3.29
C PHE A 148 -8.16 -16.89 -2.90
N TYR A 149 -7.22 -17.47 -3.65
CA TYR A 149 -6.69 -18.79 -3.36
C TYR A 149 -5.99 -18.83 -2.00
N TYR A 150 -5.15 -17.85 -1.69
CA TYR A 150 -4.45 -17.78 -0.40
C TYR A 150 -5.42 -17.63 0.76
N ALA A 151 -6.35 -16.68 0.68
CA ALA A 151 -7.36 -16.42 1.68
C ALA A 151 -8.17 -17.69 2.00
N ASN A 152 -8.69 -18.35 0.97
CA ASN A 152 -9.52 -19.54 1.18
C ASN A 152 -8.74 -20.79 1.63
N ARG A 153 -7.46 -20.90 1.26
CA ARG A 153 -6.69 -22.13 1.47
C ARG A 153 -5.77 -22.10 2.69
N PHE A 154 -5.27 -20.92 3.05
CA PHE A 154 -4.20 -20.75 4.03
C PHE A 154 -4.45 -19.64 5.04
N ALA A 155 -5.22 -18.62 4.70
CA ALA A 155 -5.58 -17.62 5.70
C ALA A 155 -6.37 -18.30 6.81
N THR A 156 -6.02 -17.96 8.04
CA THR A 156 -6.64 -18.56 9.22
C THR A 156 -7.22 -17.51 10.14
N GLY A 157 -6.89 -16.23 9.93
CA GLY A 157 -7.03 -15.17 10.94
C GLY A 157 -6.33 -15.63 12.20
N SER A 158 -5.09 -15.20 12.45
CA SER A 158 -4.40 -15.66 13.66
C SER A 158 -5.33 -15.45 14.87
N LEU A 159 -5.41 -16.41 15.81
CA LEU A 159 -6.33 -16.40 16.96
C LEU A 159 -6.23 -15.12 17.85
N GLN A 160 -5.34 -14.18 17.51
CA GLN A 160 -5.03 -12.92 18.17
C GLN A 160 -4.98 -11.70 17.22
N GLY A 161 -5.33 -11.80 15.94
CA GLY A 161 -5.32 -10.65 15.02
C GLY A 161 -5.79 -10.93 13.59
N ASP A 162 -6.15 -9.85 12.89
CA ASP A 162 -6.74 -9.81 11.54
C ASP A 162 -5.74 -10.09 10.40
N TYR A 163 -4.76 -10.97 10.65
CA TYR A 163 -3.74 -11.32 9.66
C TYR A 163 -3.39 -12.80 9.68
N SER A 164 -2.81 -13.27 8.58
CA SER A 164 -2.40 -14.64 8.35
C SER A 164 -0.91 -14.74 8.01
N HIS A 165 -0.31 -15.88 8.36
CA HIS A 165 1.09 -16.15 8.04
C HIS A 165 1.24 -16.74 6.63
N VAL A 166 2.18 -16.21 5.85
CA VAL A 166 2.51 -16.61 4.49
C VAL A 166 3.77 -17.48 4.54
N TYR A 167 3.60 -18.75 4.89
CA TYR A 167 4.72 -19.69 4.99
C TYR A 167 5.30 -20.07 3.60
N PRO A 168 6.61 -20.40 3.48
CA PRO A 168 7.20 -20.90 2.23
C PRO A 168 6.49 -22.15 1.69
N GLN A 169 5.91 -22.98 2.55
CA GLN A 169 5.10 -24.12 2.12
C GLN A 169 3.82 -23.70 1.40
N SER A 170 3.22 -22.57 1.82
CA SER A 170 2.07 -21.96 1.15
C SER A 170 2.49 -21.28 -0.15
N VAL A 171 3.57 -20.49 -0.13
CA VAL A 171 4.08 -19.80 -1.34
C VAL A 171 4.46 -20.77 -2.45
N ARG A 172 5.07 -21.93 -2.13
CA ARG A 172 5.33 -22.97 -3.15
C ARG A 172 4.05 -23.45 -3.84
N LYS A 173 2.91 -23.44 -3.14
CA LYS A 173 1.60 -23.88 -3.65
C LYS A 173 0.83 -22.80 -4.40
N PHE A 174 1.31 -21.56 -4.44
CA PHE A 174 0.67 -20.51 -5.24
C PHE A 174 0.53 -21.00 -6.68
N PRO A 175 -0.70 -21.02 -7.22
CA PRO A 175 -0.95 -21.56 -8.54
C PRO A 175 -0.30 -20.65 -9.58
N LEU A 176 0.08 -21.24 -10.70
CA LEU A 176 0.48 -20.48 -11.89
C LEU A 176 -0.24 -21.13 -13.08
N PRO A 177 -0.71 -20.37 -14.08
CA PRO A 177 -1.36 -20.94 -15.24
C PRO A 177 -0.45 -21.97 -15.93
N ASN A 178 -1.00 -23.14 -16.24
CA ASN A 178 -0.24 -24.18 -16.95
C ASN A 178 -0.39 -23.98 -18.46
N VAL A 179 0.42 -23.07 -19.01
CA VAL A 179 0.35 -22.66 -20.42
C VAL A 179 1.70 -22.80 -21.12
N ASP A 180 1.64 -23.03 -22.43
CA ASP A 180 2.84 -23.09 -23.27
C ASP A 180 3.29 -21.67 -23.67
N LEU A 181 4.50 -21.31 -23.25
CA LEU A 181 5.11 -20.00 -23.50
C LEU A 181 6.08 -20.01 -24.71
N GLU A 182 6.28 -21.16 -25.38
CA GLU A 182 7.17 -21.26 -26.56
C GLU A 182 6.50 -20.79 -27.86
N GLY A 183 5.23 -20.37 -27.80
CA GLY A 183 4.46 -19.88 -28.94
C GLY A 183 5.04 -18.60 -29.57
N LYS A 184 4.59 -18.28 -30.80
CA LYS A 184 4.97 -17.03 -31.47
C LYS A 184 4.67 -15.84 -30.54
N HIS A 185 5.67 -15.01 -30.30
CA HIS A 185 5.46 -13.72 -29.66
C HIS A 185 4.69 -12.80 -30.62
N SER A 186 3.78 -12.00 -30.09
CA SER A 186 3.20 -10.90 -30.87
C SER A 186 4.31 -9.96 -31.33
N ASP A 187 4.13 -9.32 -32.49
CA ASP A 187 5.08 -8.32 -33.03
C ASP A 187 5.16 -7.04 -32.17
N LEU A 188 4.45 -6.99 -31.05
CA LEU A 188 4.42 -5.84 -30.15
C LEU A 188 5.63 -5.82 -29.23
N ASP A 189 6.42 -4.75 -29.36
CA ASP A 189 7.50 -4.46 -28.43
C ASP A 189 6.97 -3.92 -27.08
N ASN A 190 7.79 -4.03 -26.04
CA ASN A 190 7.44 -3.59 -24.68
C ASN A 190 7.14 -2.08 -24.62
N GLY A 191 7.76 -1.27 -25.49
CA GLY A 191 7.55 0.17 -25.53
C GLY A 191 6.16 0.55 -26.03
N GLN A 192 5.62 -0.20 -27.01
CA GLN A 192 4.26 -0.03 -27.49
C GLN A 192 3.23 -0.46 -26.45
N LEU A 193 3.45 -1.60 -25.78
CA LEU A 193 2.61 -2.05 -24.67
C LEU A 193 2.60 -1.03 -23.53
N ARG A 194 3.77 -0.53 -23.12
CA ARG A 194 3.88 0.46 -22.04
C ARG A 194 3.15 1.77 -22.36
N LYS A 195 3.23 2.26 -23.60
CA LYS A 195 2.46 3.44 -24.05
C LYS A 195 0.96 3.23 -23.96
N LYS A 196 0.52 2.00 -24.25
CA LYS A 196 -0.89 1.62 -24.18
C LYS A 196 -1.40 1.51 -22.76
N LEU A 197 -0.63 0.92 -21.86
CA LEU A 197 -0.90 0.91 -20.41
C LEU A 197 -1.08 2.33 -19.87
N SER A 198 -0.18 3.24 -20.24
CA SER A 198 -0.28 4.66 -19.87
C SER A 198 -1.35 5.46 -20.63
N GLY A 199 -2.00 4.84 -21.62
CA GLY A 199 -2.94 5.49 -22.53
C GLY A 199 -4.39 5.46 -22.05
N ARG A 200 -5.28 6.02 -22.88
CA ARG A 200 -6.74 6.07 -22.60
C ARG A 200 -7.51 4.81 -23.03
N SER A 201 -6.87 3.87 -23.73
CA SER A 201 -7.53 2.62 -24.14
C SER A 201 -8.03 1.84 -22.92
N SER A 202 -9.20 1.22 -23.04
CA SER A 202 -9.70 0.33 -21.99
C SER A 202 -8.90 -0.97 -21.96
N ASN A 203 -8.94 -1.66 -20.81
CA ASN A 203 -8.29 -2.96 -20.65
C ASN A 203 -8.87 -3.99 -21.63
N GLN A 204 -10.20 -4.02 -21.77
CA GLN A 204 -10.90 -4.87 -22.72
C GLN A 204 -10.47 -4.64 -24.19
N GLU A 205 -10.24 -3.38 -24.60
CA GLU A 205 -9.68 -3.08 -25.93
C GLU A 205 -8.27 -3.67 -26.08
N LEU A 206 -7.43 -3.58 -25.05
CA LEU A 206 -6.07 -4.12 -25.08
C LEU A 206 -6.07 -5.64 -25.18
N ILE A 207 -6.87 -6.32 -24.37
CA ILE A 207 -6.99 -7.78 -24.38
C ILE A 207 -7.48 -8.25 -25.74
N SER A 208 -8.64 -7.74 -26.18
CA SER A 208 -9.27 -8.18 -27.43
C SER A 208 -8.42 -7.93 -28.67
N SER A 209 -7.62 -6.85 -28.71
CA SER A 209 -6.82 -6.51 -29.88
C SER A 209 -5.42 -7.13 -29.90
N TYR A 210 -4.87 -7.51 -28.75
CA TYR A 210 -3.45 -7.93 -28.67
C TYR A 210 -3.21 -9.28 -28.03
N LEU A 211 -4.12 -9.73 -27.17
CA LEU A 211 -3.95 -10.96 -26.42
C LEU A 211 -4.85 -12.07 -26.97
N MET A 212 -5.92 -11.74 -27.68
CA MET A 212 -6.85 -12.73 -28.24
C MET A 212 -6.53 -13.10 -29.69
N GLU A 213 -6.46 -14.39 -29.99
CA GLU A 213 -6.44 -14.93 -31.36
C GLU A 213 -7.39 -16.12 -31.47
N GLY A 214 -8.28 -16.11 -32.48
CA GLY A 214 -9.22 -17.21 -32.68
C GLY A 214 -10.23 -17.42 -31.55
N GLY A 215 -10.44 -16.40 -30.70
CA GLY A 215 -11.35 -16.46 -29.54
C GLY A 215 -10.72 -17.05 -28.28
N ALA A 216 -9.38 -17.21 -28.23
CA ALA A 216 -8.65 -17.65 -27.05
C ALA A 216 -7.46 -16.73 -26.78
N ILE A 217 -7.05 -16.65 -25.51
CA ILE A 217 -5.88 -15.87 -25.10
C ILE A 217 -4.58 -16.54 -25.54
N GLN A 218 -3.67 -15.75 -26.12
CA GLN A 218 -2.33 -16.16 -26.49
C GLN A 218 -1.42 -16.11 -25.27
N ALA A 219 -1.07 -17.27 -24.72
CA ALA A 219 -0.26 -17.38 -23.50
C ALA A 219 1.07 -16.61 -23.54
N SER A 220 1.81 -16.70 -24.65
CA SER A 220 3.08 -15.98 -24.82
C SER A 220 2.93 -14.46 -24.86
N ALA A 221 1.82 -13.94 -25.43
CA ALA A 221 1.51 -12.52 -25.46
C ALA A 221 1.01 -12.03 -24.10
N ALA A 222 0.16 -12.82 -23.43
CA ALA A 222 -0.34 -12.56 -22.09
C ALA A 222 0.80 -12.49 -21.06
N HIS A 223 1.71 -13.47 -21.08
CA HIS A 223 2.92 -13.47 -20.25
C HIS A 223 3.75 -12.19 -20.43
N ARG A 224 4.00 -11.78 -21.68
CA ARG A 224 4.74 -10.55 -22.00
C ARG A 224 4.00 -9.30 -21.51
N CYS A 225 2.67 -9.30 -21.61
CA CYS A 225 1.84 -8.22 -21.10
C CYS A 225 1.92 -8.13 -19.57
N LEU A 226 1.82 -9.26 -18.85
CA LEU A 226 1.97 -9.34 -17.40
C LEU A 226 3.34 -8.84 -16.93
N GLU A 227 4.41 -9.22 -17.63
CA GLU A 227 5.77 -8.71 -17.35
C GLU A 227 5.84 -7.19 -17.54
N THR A 228 5.30 -6.66 -18.63
CA THR A 228 5.31 -5.21 -18.92
C THR A 228 4.42 -4.43 -17.95
N ALA A 229 3.28 -5.00 -17.55
CA ALA A 229 2.37 -4.43 -16.56
C ALA A 229 3.01 -4.40 -15.17
N CYS A 230 3.70 -5.48 -14.77
CA CYS A 230 4.48 -5.52 -13.54
C CYS A 230 5.56 -4.43 -13.51
N ASP A 231 6.32 -4.27 -14.60
CA ASP A 231 7.32 -3.19 -14.71
C ASP A 231 6.68 -1.80 -14.59
N TYR A 232 5.56 -1.59 -15.27
CA TYR A 232 4.83 -0.34 -15.18
C TYR A 232 4.32 -0.07 -13.76
N LEU A 233 3.81 -1.08 -13.05
CA LEU A 233 3.38 -0.96 -11.67
C LEU A 233 4.53 -0.66 -10.71
N ILE A 234 5.68 -1.33 -10.86
CA ILE A 234 6.89 -1.02 -10.07
C ILE A 234 7.29 0.44 -10.28
N ASP A 235 7.35 0.90 -11.53
CA ASP A 235 7.69 2.30 -11.86
C ASP A 235 6.70 3.30 -11.24
N LYS A 236 5.40 3.03 -11.33
CA LYS A 236 4.35 3.94 -10.82
C LYS A 236 4.29 3.97 -9.30
N ASN A 237 4.45 2.82 -8.64
CA ASN A 237 4.57 2.78 -7.19
C ASN A 237 5.81 3.53 -6.70
N ASN A 238 6.95 3.39 -7.39
CA ASN A 238 8.14 4.18 -7.08
C ASN A 238 7.90 5.68 -7.29
N GLU A 239 7.29 6.09 -8.40
CA GLU A 239 6.94 7.50 -8.64
C GLU A 239 5.99 8.06 -7.57
N LEU A 240 5.03 7.26 -7.09
CA LEU A 240 4.07 7.64 -6.07
C LEU A 240 4.72 7.84 -4.70
N VAL A 241 5.57 6.90 -4.28
CA VAL A 241 6.26 6.95 -2.97
C VAL A 241 7.25 8.12 -2.88
N GLU A 242 7.77 8.61 -4.01
CA GLU A 242 8.64 9.79 -4.04
C GLU A 242 7.89 11.13 -3.89
N LEU A 243 6.55 11.12 -3.96
CA LEU A 243 5.75 12.34 -3.73
C LEU A 243 5.62 12.62 -2.24
N ASN A 244 5.96 13.84 -1.82
CA ASN A 244 5.68 14.27 -0.46
C ASN A 244 4.21 14.68 -0.34
N LEU A 245 3.40 13.88 0.34
CA LEU A 245 1.99 14.16 0.60
C LEU A 245 1.75 14.74 2.00
N ASN A 246 2.81 15.11 2.72
CA ASN A 246 2.71 15.76 4.01
C ASN A 246 2.48 17.27 3.83
N LEU A 247 1.23 17.72 4.03
CA LEU A 247 0.87 19.14 3.95
C LEU A 247 1.80 20.04 4.78
N ARG A 248 2.23 19.59 5.97
CA ARG A 248 3.09 20.40 6.86
C ARG A 248 4.46 20.66 6.28
N ASP A 249 5.00 19.72 5.50
CA ASP A 249 6.29 19.89 4.84
C ASP A 249 6.21 20.90 3.69
N HIS A 250 5.05 20.98 3.01
CA HIS A 250 4.81 21.97 1.96
C HIS A 250 4.60 23.37 2.55
N LEU A 251 3.75 23.50 3.57
CA LEU A 251 3.47 24.80 4.21
C LEU A 251 4.67 25.37 4.98
N GLY A 252 5.64 24.53 5.35
CA GLY A 252 6.83 24.94 6.07
C GLY A 252 6.53 25.64 7.40
N ASN A 253 7.27 26.72 7.69
CA ASN A 253 6.99 27.56 8.85
C ASN A 253 6.11 28.74 8.41
N TYR A 254 4.87 28.76 8.89
CA TYR A 254 3.93 29.87 8.70
C TYR A 254 3.63 30.54 10.04
N ASP A 255 3.32 31.84 10.00
CA ASP A 255 2.82 32.56 11.16
C ASP A 255 1.30 32.34 11.26
N ALA A 256 0.86 31.70 12.34
CA ALA A 256 -0.55 31.44 12.58
C ALA A 256 -1.17 32.69 13.24
N GLU A 257 -1.75 33.58 12.43
CA GLU A 257 -2.24 34.88 12.92
C GLU A 257 -3.76 34.92 13.16
N GLN A 258 -4.52 33.94 12.67
CA GLN A 258 -5.99 33.99 12.67
C GLN A 258 -6.64 32.65 13.10
N GLY A 259 -7.66 32.73 13.95
CA GLY A 259 -8.51 31.56 14.27
C GLY A 259 -9.47 31.25 13.11
N LEU A 260 -9.86 29.98 12.95
CA LEU A 260 -10.73 29.46 11.88
C LEU A 260 -11.99 30.30 11.66
N THR A 261 -12.55 30.91 12.71
CA THR A 261 -13.74 31.76 12.62
C THR A 261 -13.53 33.11 11.93
N ASN A 262 -12.28 33.49 11.70
CA ASN A 262 -11.93 34.77 11.07
C ASN A 262 -11.72 34.64 9.56
N ILE A 263 -11.66 33.41 9.04
CA ILE A 263 -11.60 33.10 7.61
C ILE A 263 -13.04 32.86 7.13
N GLY A 264 -13.55 33.71 6.24
CA GLY A 264 -14.90 33.56 5.66
C GLY A 264 -16.08 33.83 6.61
N PHE A 265 -17.28 33.37 6.21
CA PHE A 265 -18.53 33.56 6.94
C PHE A 265 -19.00 32.25 7.60
N VAL A 266 -18.93 32.22 8.93
CA VAL A 266 -19.31 31.07 9.78
C VAL A 266 -20.83 31.03 9.96
N GLN A 267 -21.51 30.03 9.39
CA GLN A 267 -22.95 29.81 9.58
C GLN A 267 -23.22 28.51 10.36
N PRO A 268 -23.72 28.58 11.61
CA PRO A 268 -24.07 27.38 12.36
C PRO A 268 -25.33 26.69 11.80
N PRO A 269 -25.49 25.39 12.02
CA PRO A 269 -26.68 24.65 11.61
C PRO A 269 -27.92 25.06 12.40
N LYS A 270 -29.08 24.68 11.87
CA LYS A 270 -30.35 24.89 12.59
C LYS A 270 -30.34 24.01 13.83
N ASN A 271 -30.68 24.61 14.98
CA ASN A 271 -30.67 23.94 16.28
C ASN A 271 -29.27 23.48 16.73
N ALA A 272 -28.20 24.17 16.31
CA ALA A 272 -26.83 23.88 16.74
C ALA A 272 -26.68 23.81 18.27
N ASP A 273 -27.48 24.58 19.01
CA ASP A 273 -27.55 24.59 20.47
C ASP A 273 -28.02 23.26 21.08
N GLU A 274 -28.69 22.41 20.32
CA GLU A 274 -29.12 21.07 20.72
C GLU A 274 -28.05 19.99 20.44
N SER A 275 -26.99 20.33 19.70
CA SER A 275 -25.92 19.40 19.32
C SER A 275 -25.03 18.99 20.50
N MET A 276 -24.53 17.75 20.47
CA MET A 276 -23.54 17.28 21.43
C MET A 276 -22.18 17.98 21.31
N LEU A 277 -21.89 18.57 20.14
CA LEU A 277 -20.62 19.25 19.91
C LEU A 277 -20.53 20.60 20.63
N GLU A 278 -21.67 21.21 20.98
CA GLU A 278 -21.76 22.41 21.82
C GLU A 278 -21.68 22.09 23.33
N GLN A 279 -21.66 20.80 23.72
CA GLN A 279 -21.59 20.40 25.12
C GLN A 279 -20.16 20.47 25.67
N THR A 280 -20.06 20.85 26.94
CA THR A 280 -18.82 20.87 27.73
C THR A 280 -18.69 19.62 28.60
N ASN A 281 -17.53 19.45 29.24
CA ASN A 281 -17.31 18.36 30.20
C ASN A 281 -18.20 18.46 31.47
N GLU A 282 -18.95 19.53 31.66
CA GLU A 282 -19.94 19.62 32.74
C GLU A 282 -21.21 18.80 32.42
N HIS A 283 -21.48 18.57 31.13
CA HIS A 283 -22.62 17.79 30.65
C HIS A 283 -22.25 16.31 30.44
N ARG A 284 -21.05 16.02 29.91
CA ARG A 284 -20.55 14.64 29.71
C ARG A 284 -19.04 14.54 29.97
N SER A 285 -18.62 13.65 30.86
CA SER A 285 -17.20 13.45 31.17
C SER A 285 -16.46 12.71 30.05
N ASN A 286 -15.23 13.11 29.74
CA ASN A 286 -14.36 12.53 28.71
C ASN A 286 -14.89 12.72 27.27
N LEU A 287 -15.58 13.83 27.01
CA LEU A 287 -16.01 14.20 25.67
C LEU A 287 -14.81 14.67 24.83
N ARG A 288 -14.61 14.05 23.67
CA ARG A 288 -13.53 14.36 22.72
C ARG A 288 -14.07 14.42 21.29
N VAL A 289 -13.38 15.17 20.44
CA VAL A 289 -13.57 15.07 18.99
C VAL A 289 -13.17 13.66 18.57
N GLY A 290 -14.01 13.05 17.74
CA GLY A 290 -13.88 11.68 17.29
C GLY A 290 -13.22 11.54 15.94
N ASP A 291 -13.74 12.29 14.97
CA ASP A 291 -13.35 12.32 13.57
C ASP A 291 -13.84 13.64 13.00
N VAL A 292 -13.14 14.19 12.02
CA VAL A 292 -13.56 15.40 11.31
C VAL A 292 -13.45 15.13 9.80
N SER A 293 -14.59 15.14 9.13
CA SER A 293 -14.68 15.05 7.66
C SER A 293 -14.97 16.44 7.08
N LEU A 294 -14.42 16.70 5.90
CA LEU A 294 -14.75 17.89 5.13
C LEU A 294 -15.29 17.51 3.76
N ASP A 295 -16.40 18.13 3.37
CA ASP A 295 -17.07 17.92 2.10
C ASP A 295 -17.16 19.24 1.33
N ARG A 296 -16.76 19.26 0.06
CA ARG A 296 -16.87 20.47 -0.76
C ARG A 296 -18.21 20.52 -1.48
N GLU A 297 -19.08 21.44 -1.06
CA GLU A 297 -20.42 21.60 -1.64
C GLU A 297 -20.47 22.58 -2.80
N SER A 298 -19.56 23.53 -2.79
CA SER A 298 -19.35 24.47 -3.88
C SER A 298 -17.89 24.92 -3.89
N PRO A 299 -17.42 25.58 -4.95
CA PRO A 299 -16.05 26.14 -4.99
C PRO A 299 -15.73 26.97 -3.74
N ASN A 300 -16.76 27.62 -3.22
CA ASN A 300 -16.71 28.57 -2.12
C ASN A 300 -17.45 28.04 -0.89
N THR A 301 -17.54 26.72 -0.67
CA THR A 301 -18.35 26.14 0.41
C THR A 301 -17.78 24.78 0.81
N VAL A 302 -17.23 24.69 2.02
CA VAL A 302 -16.69 23.48 2.63
C VAL A 302 -17.52 23.13 3.87
N LEU A 303 -18.26 22.04 3.80
CA LEU A 303 -18.87 21.36 4.93
C LEU A 303 -17.78 20.82 5.87
N VAL A 304 -17.86 21.10 7.18
CA VAL A 304 -16.97 20.59 8.22
C VAL A 304 -17.83 19.82 9.19
N GLU A 305 -17.76 18.50 9.11
CA GLU A 305 -18.48 17.59 9.99
C GLU A 305 -17.53 17.14 11.08
N ALA A 306 -17.99 17.11 12.32
CA ALA A 306 -17.20 16.60 13.42
C ALA A 306 -18.04 15.61 14.21
N THR A 307 -17.47 14.45 14.52
CA THR A 307 -18.10 13.48 15.41
C THR A 307 -17.61 13.70 16.84
N ALA A 308 -18.47 13.43 17.82
CA ALA A 308 -18.10 13.44 19.23
C ALA A 308 -17.94 12.01 19.73
N ARG A 309 -16.77 11.66 20.28
CA ARG A 309 -16.56 10.40 20.99
C ARG A 309 -16.57 10.67 22.50
N TYR A 310 -17.39 9.91 23.21
CA TYR A 310 -17.35 9.78 24.66
C TYR A 310 -17.58 8.30 24.99
N LYS A 311 -17.21 7.82 26.18
CA LYS A 311 -17.47 6.42 26.59
C LYS A 311 -18.83 6.33 27.30
N PRO A 312 -19.87 5.73 26.69
CA PRO A 312 -21.21 5.62 27.29
C PRO A 312 -21.54 4.19 27.74
N ASP A 313 -22.51 4.05 28.65
CA ASP A 313 -23.38 2.87 28.67
C ASP A 313 -24.57 3.20 27.72
N ASP A 314 -24.62 2.55 26.56
CA ASP A 314 -25.66 2.55 25.49
C ASP A 314 -25.68 3.63 24.38
N GLU A 315 -26.01 3.15 23.16
CA GLU A 315 -25.82 3.70 21.80
C GLU A 315 -26.95 4.63 21.28
N ASP A 316 -26.61 5.64 20.45
CA ASP A 316 -27.27 5.94 19.14
C ASP A 316 -26.72 7.22 18.44
N ALA A 317 -26.95 7.26 17.11
CA ALA A 317 -26.28 7.98 16.00
C ALA A 317 -26.47 9.52 15.83
N HIS A 318 -25.68 10.13 14.92
CA HIS A 318 -25.66 11.58 14.61
C HIS A 318 -25.66 11.94 13.10
N GLU A 319 -26.26 13.09 12.77
CA GLU A 319 -26.35 13.79 11.47
C GLU A 319 -25.39 15.00 11.39
N THR A 320 -25.12 15.51 10.18
CA THR A 320 -23.98 16.39 9.84
C THR A 320 -24.33 17.68 9.03
N ASP A 321 -23.45 18.72 8.99
CA ASP A 321 -23.80 20.15 8.73
C ASP A 321 -22.75 21.10 8.02
N GLN A 322 -23.19 21.85 6.97
CA GLN A 322 -22.51 22.58 5.84
C GLN A 322 -21.92 24.03 6.06
N TRP A 323 -20.87 24.51 5.31
CA TRP A 323 -20.29 25.91 5.40
C TRP A 323 -19.79 26.59 4.10
N GLY A 324 -19.67 27.94 4.06
CA GLY A 324 -19.20 28.78 2.92
C GLY A 324 -17.84 29.52 3.09
N TYR A 325 -16.89 29.42 2.13
CA TYR A 325 -15.55 30.06 2.05
C TYR A 325 -15.21 30.65 0.65
N THR A 326 -14.04 31.24 0.38
CA THR A 326 -13.55 31.44 -1.02
C THR A 326 -12.80 30.20 -1.53
N GLU A 327 -12.54 30.05 -2.84
CA GLU A 327 -11.94 28.82 -3.40
C GLU A 327 -10.61 28.41 -2.74
N THR A 328 -9.70 29.36 -2.55
CA THR A 328 -8.40 29.12 -1.92
C THR A 328 -8.50 28.96 -0.39
N GLU A 329 -9.39 29.70 0.27
CA GLU A 329 -9.69 29.51 1.70
C GLU A 329 -10.35 28.15 1.96
N ALA A 330 -11.20 27.70 1.04
CA ALA A 330 -11.86 26.39 1.06
C ALA A 330 -10.81 25.28 0.94
N ASP A 331 -9.92 25.37 -0.04
CA ASP A 331 -8.86 24.39 -0.25
C ASP A 331 -7.93 24.30 0.97
N LEU A 332 -7.59 25.45 1.57
CA LEU A 332 -6.76 25.49 2.79
C LEU A 332 -7.47 24.78 3.94
N ILE A 333 -8.74 25.10 4.19
CA ILE A 333 -9.52 24.50 5.28
C ILE A 333 -9.71 23.00 5.05
N GLU A 334 -10.08 22.59 3.84
CA GLU A 334 -10.30 21.20 3.43
C GLU A 334 -9.08 20.31 3.74
N HIS A 335 -7.87 20.81 3.50
CA HIS A 335 -6.65 20.02 3.67
C HIS A 335 -5.96 20.24 5.03
N PHE A 336 -6.07 21.44 5.62
CA PHE A 336 -5.37 21.79 6.85
C PHE A 336 -6.10 21.32 8.12
N VAL A 337 -7.43 21.42 8.16
CA VAL A 337 -8.21 21.07 9.35
C VAL A 337 -8.08 19.58 9.73
N PRO A 338 -8.15 18.60 8.80
CA PRO A 338 -7.93 17.20 9.14
C PRO A 338 -6.55 16.96 9.78
N VAL A 339 -5.51 17.54 9.19
CA VAL A 339 -4.13 17.45 9.70
C VAL A 339 -4.04 18.03 11.12
N ALA A 340 -4.74 19.14 11.39
CA ALA A 340 -4.73 19.74 12.71
C ALA A 340 -5.44 18.90 13.77
N VAL A 341 -6.49 18.18 13.37
CA VAL A 341 -7.26 17.31 14.26
C VAL A 341 -6.49 16.02 14.57
N ASP A 342 -5.90 15.38 13.55
CA ASP A 342 -5.17 14.11 13.68
C ASP A 342 -3.95 14.19 14.60
N GLU A 343 -3.23 15.31 14.57
CA GLU A 343 -2.06 15.47 15.43
C GLU A 343 -2.42 15.57 16.92
N ALA A 344 -3.67 15.96 17.24
CA ALA A 344 -4.33 15.94 18.56
C ALA A 344 -3.53 16.48 19.78
N GLY A 345 -2.40 17.15 19.56
CA GLY A 345 -1.37 17.45 20.56
C GLY A 345 -1.06 18.94 20.76
N GLY A 346 -1.91 19.85 20.27
CA GLY A 346 -1.69 21.30 20.32
C GLY A 346 -1.17 21.92 19.03
N PHE A 347 -1.05 21.15 17.94
CA PHE A 347 -0.79 21.70 16.61
C PHE A 347 -1.93 22.63 16.19
N ALA A 348 -1.61 23.76 15.55
CA ALA A 348 -2.58 24.80 15.18
C ALA A 348 -3.49 25.24 16.36
N ASN A 349 -2.97 25.19 17.60
CA ASN A 349 -3.72 25.44 18.84
C ASN A 349 -4.92 24.50 19.09
N PHE A 350 -5.06 23.43 18.31
CA PHE A 350 -6.14 22.46 18.44
C PHE A 350 -5.95 21.56 19.67
N ARG A 351 -7.05 21.27 20.37
CA ARG A 351 -7.08 20.28 21.46
C ARG A 351 -8.32 19.41 21.33
N GLU A 352 -8.11 18.10 21.24
CA GLU A 352 -9.17 17.10 21.02
C GLU A 352 -10.23 17.02 22.14
N THR A 353 -9.90 17.42 23.38
CA THR A 353 -10.80 17.24 24.53
C THR A 353 -11.56 18.53 24.87
N ALA A 354 -12.86 18.39 25.11
CA ALA A 354 -13.67 19.44 25.71
C ALA A 354 -13.12 19.83 27.10
N THR A 355 -13.45 21.01 27.58
CA THR A 355 -13.19 21.40 28.98
C THR A 355 -14.47 21.82 29.64
N LYS A 356 -14.42 22.23 30.91
CA LYS A 356 -15.60 22.77 31.59
C LYS A 356 -16.11 24.07 30.95
N THR A 357 -15.22 24.78 30.25
CA THR A 357 -15.49 26.13 29.73
C THR A 357 -15.46 26.22 28.21
N ASN A 358 -14.99 25.19 27.50
CA ASN A 358 -14.92 25.17 26.04
C ASN A 358 -15.53 23.86 25.54
N SER A 359 -16.51 23.96 24.65
CA SER A 359 -17.15 22.84 23.94
C SER A 359 -16.22 22.24 22.88
N LEU A 360 -16.65 21.18 22.19
CA LEU A 360 -15.88 20.63 21.06
C LEU A 360 -15.89 21.59 19.86
N ILE A 361 -17.00 22.29 19.64
CA ILE A 361 -17.08 23.33 18.61
C ILE A 361 -16.15 24.51 18.94
N ASP A 362 -16.07 24.91 20.21
CA ASP A 362 -15.10 25.94 20.63
C ASP A 362 -13.65 25.50 20.36
N ARG A 363 -13.36 24.20 20.43
CA ARG A 363 -12.04 23.64 20.09
C ARG A 363 -11.75 23.70 18.59
N LEU A 364 -12.72 23.35 17.75
CA LEU A 364 -12.59 23.40 16.29
C LEU A 364 -12.49 24.85 15.79
N LYS A 365 -13.32 25.75 16.33
CA LYS A 365 -13.28 27.20 16.03
C LYS A 365 -11.96 27.86 16.43
N ALA A 366 -11.27 27.29 17.43
CA ALA A 366 -9.99 27.80 17.92
C ALA A 366 -8.78 27.28 17.14
N ILE A 367 -8.96 26.47 16.09
CA ILE A 367 -7.87 26.08 15.18
C ILE A 367 -7.30 27.37 14.57
N GLU A 368 -6.00 27.58 14.76
CA GLU A 368 -5.26 28.67 14.16
C GLU A 368 -4.79 28.25 12.77
N VAL A 369 -5.33 28.90 11.75
CA VAL A 369 -5.08 28.60 10.34
C VAL A 369 -4.06 29.61 9.81
N PRO A 370 -3.12 29.19 8.93
CA PRO A 370 -2.23 30.13 8.27
C PRO A 370 -2.99 31.23 7.52
N ASP A 371 -2.36 32.39 7.35
CA ASP A 371 -2.87 33.39 6.41
C ASP A 371 -2.77 32.83 4.99
N VAL A 372 -3.89 32.82 4.26
CA VAL A 372 -3.97 32.29 2.90
C VAL A 372 -3.01 33.03 1.98
N ASP A 373 -2.84 34.34 2.16
CA ASP A 373 -1.94 35.13 1.32
C ASP A 373 -0.46 34.74 1.53
N ASP A 374 -0.11 34.17 2.69
CA ASP A 374 1.25 33.74 3.01
C ASP A 374 1.55 32.31 2.55
N VAL A 375 0.53 31.45 2.45
CA VAL A 375 0.70 30.02 2.11
C VAL A 375 0.06 29.60 0.78
N ALA A 376 -0.52 30.53 0.01
CA ALA A 376 -1.23 30.21 -1.23
C ALA A 376 -0.37 29.42 -2.23
N ASP A 377 0.86 29.88 -2.49
CA ASP A 377 1.78 29.22 -3.43
C ASP A 377 2.18 27.81 -2.95
N ASP A 378 2.40 27.65 -1.63
CA ASP A 378 2.79 26.37 -1.02
C ASP A 378 1.60 25.38 -0.99
N LEU A 379 0.39 25.88 -0.75
CA LEU A 379 -0.85 25.11 -0.82
C LEU A 379 -1.12 24.67 -2.27
N GLU A 380 -0.94 25.55 -3.25
CA GLU A 380 -1.09 25.20 -4.68
C GLU A 380 -0.13 24.07 -5.07
N ASN A 381 1.15 24.17 -4.68
CA ASN A 381 2.14 23.10 -4.90
C ASN A 381 1.73 21.75 -4.25
N TYR A 382 1.18 21.81 -3.04
CA TYR A 382 0.68 20.62 -2.35
C TYR A 382 -0.51 20.00 -3.12
N LEU A 383 -1.47 20.82 -3.55
CA LEU A 383 -2.64 20.36 -4.30
C LEU A 383 -2.23 19.74 -5.65
N GLU A 384 -1.30 20.35 -6.38
CA GLU A 384 -0.75 19.76 -7.62
C GLU A 384 -0.05 18.42 -7.34
N THR A 385 0.66 18.30 -6.21
CA THR A 385 1.32 17.06 -5.80
C THR A 385 0.30 15.98 -5.46
N LYS A 386 -0.80 16.35 -4.78
CA LYS A 386 -1.92 15.46 -4.47
C LYS A 386 -2.66 14.99 -5.73
N GLU A 387 -2.97 15.90 -6.65
CA GLU A 387 -3.58 15.55 -7.95
C GLU A 387 -2.70 14.56 -8.73
N ARG A 388 -1.38 14.79 -8.72
CA ARG A 388 -0.43 13.86 -9.36
C ARG A 388 -0.42 12.49 -8.69
N ALA A 389 -0.55 12.41 -7.37
CA ALA A 389 -0.67 11.14 -6.65
C ALA A 389 -1.95 10.40 -7.03
N GLU A 390 -3.09 11.09 -7.05
CA GLU A 390 -4.38 10.54 -7.48
C GLU A 390 -4.33 10.01 -8.94
N GLU A 391 -3.65 10.74 -9.83
CA GLU A 391 -3.41 10.26 -11.20
C GLU A 391 -2.57 8.98 -11.25
N LEU A 392 -1.56 8.86 -10.38
CA LEU A 392 -0.71 7.67 -10.30
C LEU A 392 -1.48 6.49 -9.74
N ASP A 393 -2.28 6.69 -8.69
CA ASP A 393 -3.15 5.68 -8.11
C ASP A 393 -4.17 5.16 -9.13
N ALA A 394 -4.80 6.05 -9.90
CA ALA A 394 -5.71 5.65 -10.97
C ALA A 394 -5.01 4.82 -12.06
N LYS A 395 -3.75 5.13 -12.39
CA LYS A 395 -2.93 4.36 -13.34
C LYS A 395 -2.53 2.99 -12.76
N ILE A 396 -2.25 2.93 -11.45
CA ILE A 396 -1.93 1.69 -10.73
C ILE A 396 -3.16 0.78 -10.71
N ALA A 397 -4.30 1.27 -10.22
CA ALA A 397 -5.56 0.53 -10.14
C ALA A 397 -5.97 -0.04 -11.49
N LYS A 398 -5.98 0.80 -12.55
CA LYS A 398 -6.29 0.36 -13.90
C LYS A 398 -5.39 -0.78 -14.40
N THR A 399 -4.09 -0.73 -14.06
CA THR A 399 -3.13 -1.75 -14.50
C THR A 399 -3.26 -3.03 -13.69
N ASP A 400 -3.58 -2.93 -12.41
CA ASP A 400 -3.94 -4.08 -11.57
C ASP A 400 -5.18 -4.79 -12.11
N ASP A 401 -6.23 -4.04 -12.49
CA ASP A 401 -7.44 -4.63 -13.09
C ASP A 401 -7.12 -5.32 -14.43
N LEU A 402 -6.22 -4.76 -15.23
CA LEU A 402 -5.77 -5.43 -16.46
C LEU A 402 -5.06 -6.76 -16.16
N ILE A 403 -4.24 -6.81 -15.11
CA ILE A 403 -3.58 -8.05 -14.69
C ILE A 403 -4.64 -9.08 -14.30
N ASP A 404 -5.63 -8.68 -13.51
CA ASP A 404 -6.72 -9.56 -13.09
C ASP A 404 -7.51 -10.10 -14.29
N GLU A 405 -7.94 -9.24 -15.22
CA GLU A 405 -8.62 -9.66 -16.45
C GLU A 405 -7.79 -10.66 -17.27
N ILE A 406 -6.48 -10.43 -17.40
CA ILE A 406 -5.57 -11.37 -18.10
C ILE A 406 -5.47 -12.70 -17.34
N VAL A 407 -5.39 -12.66 -16.02
CA VAL A 407 -5.28 -13.85 -15.17
C VAL A 407 -6.57 -14.67 -15.22
N TYR A 408 -7.74 -14.03 -15.19
CA TYR A 408 -9.04 -14.70 -15.36
C TYR A 408 -9.11 -15.46 -16.68
N GLU A 409 -8.70 -14.83 -17.79
CA GLU A 409 -8.64 -15.46 -19.12
C GLU A 409 -7.62 -16.62 -19.17
N LEU A 410 -6.45 -16.48 -18.53
CA LEU A 410 -5.44 -17.54 -18.48
C LEU A 410 -5.89 -18.76 -17.66
N TYR A 411 -6.71 -18.56 -16.62
CA TYR A 411 -7.33 -19.65 -15.87
C TYR A 411 -8.63 -20.16 -16.51
N GLY A 412 -9.20 -19.41 -17.46
CA GLY A 412 -10.46 -19.74 -18.13
C GLY A 412 -11.67 -19.62 -17.20
N LEU A 413 -11.66 -18.64 -16.30
CA LEU A 413 -12.77 -18.39 -15.38
C LEU A 413 -14.00 -17.86 -16.13
N ILE A 414 -15.18 -18.28 -15.70
CA ILE A 414 -16.46 -17.73 -16.18
C ILE A 414 -16.88 -16.52 -15.35
N ASP A 415 -17.80 -15.71 -15.87
CA ASP A 415 -18.31 -14.50 -15.19
C ASP A 415 -18.78 -14.79 -13.75
N GLU A 416 -19.47 -15.92 -13.52
CA GLU A 416 -19.92 -16.30 -12.18
C GLU A 416 -18.77 -16.68 -11.23
N GLU A 417 -17.67 -17.21 -11.75
CA GLU A 417 -16.46 -17.52 -10.95
C GLU A 417 -15.67 -16.25 -10.65
N ILE A 418 -15.63 -15.30 -11.60
CA ILE A 418 -15.01 -13.99 -11.41
C ILE A 418 -15.75 -13.21 -10.31
N GLU A 419 -17.08 -13.17 -10.35
CA GLU A 419 -17.89 -12.50 -9.32
C GLU A 419 -17.59 -13.05 -7.91
N VAL A 420 -17.42 -14.37 -7.77
CA VAL A 420 -17.04 -14.99 -6.50
C VAL A 420 -15.63 -14.60 -6.05
N VAL A 421 -14.69 -14.48 -6.98
CA VAL A 421 -13.32 -14.04 -6.68
C VAL A 421 -13.35 -12.58 -6.21
N GLU A 422 -14.02 -11.70 -6.94
CA GLU A 422 -14.09 -10.26 -6.67
C GLU A 422 -14.80 -9.96 -5.34
N GLU A 423 -15.96 -10.58 -5.08
CA GLU A 423 -16.68 -10.43 -3.80
C GLU A 423 -15.81 -10.83 -2.60
N ALA A 424 -15.04 -11.90 -2.75
CA ALA A 424 -14.19 -12.42 -1.67
C ALA A 424 -12.95 -11.58 -1.41
N VAL A 425 -12.45 -10.82 -2.39
CA VAL A 425 -11.30 -9.90 -2.23
C VAL A 425 -11.73 -8.43 -2.06
N GLY A 426 -13.03 -8.16 -1.95
CA GLY A 426 -13.57 -6.82 -1.71
C GLY A 426 -13.50 -5.89 -2.92
N LYS A 427 -13.61 -6.43 -4.14
CA LYS A 427 -13.71 -5.66 -5.39
C LYS A 427 -15.16 -5.42 -5.82
#